data_AF-A0A8C6LL89-F1
#
_entry.id   AF-A0A8C6LL89-F1
#
_cell.length_a   1.000
_cell.length_b   1.000
_cell.length_c   1.000
_cell.angle_alpha   90.00
_cell.angle_beta   90.00
_cell.angle_gamma   90.00
#
_symmetry.space_group_name_H-M   'P 1'
#
loop_
_entity.id
_entity.type
_entity.pdbx_description
1 polymer ?
#
loop_
_entity_poly.entity_id
_entity_poly.type
_entity_poly.pdbx_seq_one_letter_code
_entity_poly.pdbx_strand_id
1 'polypeptide(L)'
;MVLSFPAGITRHFATHPTQPVLTFSISNYTRLEQVLPNPQLLCCDSTADGLDIKEFWVNMPNLMSHLKKVAEQKPQATYYNVDMIKYQVSAEGIQSTPLNLAVSWRCDSTNTDLRIDYKYNMEAMAAPVPLYNLQFLVPVDGVMARPQAMIPPKISKVMYKYSAGTSLHVITAGVGALLGRFQMENGSCRPSQLAVQFSSEGSTLSGCDIQLVGIGYRLSLVKKRFAAGKYLADN
;
A
#
# COMPACT_ATOMS: atom_id res chain seq x y z
N MET A 1 -8.87 0.59 6.65
CA MET A 1 -8.88 1.76 7.56
C MET A 1 -8.85 1.26 9.00
N VAL A 2 -7.97 1.83 9.82
CA VAL A 2 -7.74 1.44 11.22
C VAL A 2 -7.87 2.68 12.08
N LEU A 3 -8.55 2.57 13.22
CA LEU A 3 -8.52 3.58 14.28
C LEU A 3 -7.66 3.07 15.43
N SER A 4 -6.78 3.94 15.92
CA SER A 4 -5.88 3.63 17.03
C SER A 4 -6.31 4.40 18.26
N PHE A 5 -6.54 3.68 19.36
CA PHE A 5 -6.97 4.26 20.63
C PHE A 5 -5.84 4.22 21.65
N PRO A 6 -5.58 5.32 22.40
CA PRO A 6 -4.57 5.32 23.44
C PRO A 6 -4.97 4.38 24.58
N ALA A 7 -4.01 3.68 25.19
CA ALA A 7 -4.30 2.68 26.20
C ALA A 7 -5.16 3.19 27.37
N GLY A 8 -4.94 4.44 27.77
CA GLY A 8 -5.69 5.12 28.84
C GLY A 8 -7.20 5.28 28.56
N ILE A 9 -7.67 5.12 27.32
CA ILE A 9 -9.10 5.22 27.00
C ILE A 9 -9.93 4.17 27.72
N THR A 10 -9.36 2.99 27.99
CA THR A 10 -10.07 1.88 28.66
C THR A 10 -10.47 2.26 30.08
N ARG A 11 -9.57 2.93 30.82
CA ARG A 11 -9.86 3.48 32.15
C ARG A 11 -10.88 4.62 32.08
N HIS A 12 -10.82 5.45 31.05
CA HIS A 12 -11.81 6.52 30.85
C HIS A 12 -13.22 5.94 30.64
N PHE A 13 -13.36 4.94 29.76
CA PHE A 13 -14.63 4.27 29.52
C PHE A 13 -15.16 3.52 30.75
N ALA A 14 -14.29 2.90 31.54
CA ALA A 14 -14.69 2.24 32.79
C ALA A 14 -15.25 3.21 33.84
N THR A 15 -14.82 4.48 33.82
CA THR A 15 -15.25 5.50 34.79
C THR A 15 -16.45 6.32 34.30
N HIS A 16 -16.77 6.25 33.01
CA HIS A 16 -17.80 7.06 32.37
C HIS A 16 -18.61 6.21 31.38
N PRO A 17 -19.59 5.41 31.84
CA PRO A 17 -20.29 4.43 31.00
C PRO A 17 -21.15 5.06 29.89
N THR A 18 -21.60 6.31 30.06
CA THR A 18 -22.39 7.05 29.07
C THR A 18 -21.48 7.98 28.24
N GLN A 19 -20.70 7.38 27.34
CA GLN A 19 -19.84 8.11 26.42
C GLN A 19 -20.64 8.69 25.24
N PRO A 20 -20.22 9.85 24.70
CA PRO A 20 -20.65 10.27 23.37
C PRO A 20 -20.40 9.16 22.34
N VAL A 21 -21.27 9.03 21.34
CA VAL A 21 -21.08 8.04 20.26
C VAL A 21 -19.94 8.50 19.36
N LEU A 22 -18.94 7.65 19.17
CA LEU A 22 -17.88 7.90 18.19
C LEU A 22 -18.48 7.80 16.79
N THR A 23 -18.48 8.92 16.08
CA THR A 23 -19.05 9.05 14.73
C THR A 23 -17.99 9.63 13.81
N PHE A 24 -17.89 9.08 12.60
CA PHE A 24 -16.98 9.59 11.59
C PHE A 24 -17.58 9.49 10.20
N SER A 25 -17.17 10.40 9.32
CA SER A 25 -17.50 10.37 7.90
C SER A 25 -16.26 10.11 7.05
N ILE A 26 -16.48 9.49 5.90
CA ILE A 26 -15.47 9.28 4.87
C ILE A 26 -15.87 10.08 3.63
N SER A 27 -15.00 10.98 3.17
CA SER A 27 -15.16 11.72 1.91
C SER A 27 -14.51 10.98 0.73
N ASN A 28 -14.81 11.38 -0.51
CA ASN A 28 -14.41 10.65 -1.73
C ASN A 28 -14.83 9.18 -1.67
N TYR A 29 -15.99 8.90 -1.09
CA TYR A 29 -16.49 7.55 -0.84
C TYR A 29 -16.87 6.85 -2.15
N THR A 30 -17.28 7.60 -3.17
CA THR A 30 -17.62 7.06 -4.51
C THR A 30 -16.45 6.38 -5.22
N ARG A 31 -15.21 6.66 -4.78
CA ARG A 31 -13.99 6.01 -5.29
C ARG A 31 -13.81 4.57 -4.79
N LEU A 32 -14.68 4.10 -3.89
CA LEU A 32 -14.63 2.76 -3.32
C LEU A 32 -15.66 1.85 -4.00
N GLU A 33 -15.23 0.73 -4.58
CA GLU A 33 -16.12 -0.23 -5.27
C GLU A 33 -16.69 -1.28 -4.32
N GLN A 34 -15.85 -1.80 -3.43
CA GLN A 34 -16.25 -2.77 -2.42
C GLN A 34 -15.87 -2.21 -1.06
N VAL A 35 -16.83 -2.12 -0.15
CA VAL A 35 -16.62 -1.65 1.21
C VAL A 35 -17.19 -2.66 2.18
N LEU A 36 -16.36 -3.08 3.13
CA LEU A 36 -16.70 -4.03 4.19
C LEU A 36 -16.45 -3.35 5.55
N PRO A 37 -17.47 -2.69 6.11
CA PRO A 37 -17.43 -2.19 7.48
C PRO A 37 -17.35 -3.34 8.48
N ASN A 38 -16.72 -3.12 9.63
CA ASN A 38 -16.66 -4.11 10.70
C ASN A 38 -18.07 -4.32 11.29
N PRO A 39 -18.71 -5.49 11.08
CA PRO A 39 -20.12 -5.68 11.41
C PRO A 39 -20.38 -5.74 12.93
N GLN A 40 -19.34 -5.94 13.74
CA GLN A 40 -19.44 -5.93 15.19
C GLN A 40 -19.33 -4.51 15.77
N LEU A 41 -18.68 -3.60 15.04
CA LEU A 41 -18.29 -2.29 15.57
C LEU A 41 -18.98 -1.12 14.89
N LEU A 42 -19.41 -1.26 13.64
CA LEU A 42 -19.94 -0.14 12.85
C LEU A 42 -21.41 -0.35 12.49
N CYS A 43 -22.16 0.74 12.60
CA CYS A 43 -23.48 0.93 12.04
C CYS A 43 -23.39 2.01 10.94
N CYS A 44 -24.18 1.88 9.88
CA CYS A 44 -24.31 2.89 8.83
C CYS A 44 -25.69 2.81 8.18
N ASP A 45 -26.18 3.93 7.65
CA ASP A 45 -27.46 3.97 6.94
C ASP A 45 -27.32 3.37 5.54
N SER A 46 -28.16 2.37 5.24
CA SER A 46 -28.21 1.71 3.93
C SER A 46 -28.93 2.54 2.85
N THR A 47 -29.55 3.66 3.22
CA THR A 47 -30.31 4.53 2.31
C THR A 47 -29.44 5.59 1.60
N ALA A 48 -28.20 5.78 2.07
CA ALA A 48 -27.26 6.78 1.59
C ALA A 48 -26.25 6.19 0.57
N ASP A 49 -26.73 5.43 -0.40
CA ASP A 49 -25.88 4.85 -1.46
C ASP A 49 -25.70 5.85 -2.60
N GLY A 50 -24.46 6.02 -3.07
CA GLY A 50 -24.09 6.97 -4.13
C GLY A 50 -23.69 8.38 -3.65
N LEU A 51 -23.71 8.64 -2.34
CA LEU A 51 -23.13 9.88 -1.80
C LEU A 51 -21.61 9.80 -1.74
N ASP A 52 -20.95 10.93 -2.01
CA ASP A 52 -19.49 11.03 -1.92
C ASP A 52 -18.98 11.13 -0.47
N ILE A 53 -19.90 11.31 0.47
CA ILE A 53 -19.62 11.26 1.90
C ILE A 53 -20.50 10.18 2.51
N LYS A 54 -19.89 9.25 3.26
CA LYS A 54 -20.59 8.21 4.02
C LYS A 54 -20.26 8.32 5.51
N GLU A 55 -21.30 8.40 6.34
CA GLU A 55 -21.17 8.45 7.80
C GLU A 55 -21.28 7.04 8.43
N PHE A 56 -20.52 6.83 9.49
CA PHE A 56 -20.50 5.61 10.30
C PHE A 56 -20.58 5.97 11.78
N TRP A 57 -21.42 5.22 12.51
CA TRP A 57 -21.52 5.29 13.97
C TRP A 57 -20.94 4.04 14.59
N VAL A 58 -20.15 4.20 15.65
CA VAL A 58 -19.52 3.06 16.33
C VAL A 58 -20.46 2.52 17.41
N ASN A 59 -20.64 1.19 17.43
CA ASN A 59 -21.26 0.47 18.54
C ASN A 59 -20.35 0.55 19.77
N MET A 60 -20.58 1.57 20.60
CA MET A 60 -19.75 1.88 21.77
C MET A 60 -19.64 0.70 22.77
N PRO A 61 -20.72 -0.03 23.13
CA PRO A 61 -20.62 -1.23 23.96
C PRO A 61 -19.64 -2.28 23.41
N ASN A 62 -19.73 -2.58 22.11
CA ASN A 62 -18.85 -3.57 21.48
C ASN A 62 -17.41 -3.06 21.41
N LEU A 63 -17.20 -1.78 21.12
CA LEU A 63 -15.88 -1.15 21.13
C LEU A 63 -15.23 -1.23 22.52
N MET A 64 -15.96 -0.86 23.58
CA MET A 64 -15.45 -0.90 24.96
C MET A 64 -15.05 -2.32 25.37
N SER A 65 -15.93 -3.30 25.07
CA SER A 65 -15.65 -4.73 25.33
C SER A 65 -14.42 -5.22 24.56
N HIS A 66 -14.30 -4.83 23.29
CA HIS A 66 -13.14 -5.18 22.45
C HIS A 66 -11.84 -4.58 23.01
N LEU A 67 -11.82 -3.28 23.30
CA LEU A 67 -10.63 -2.60 23.83
C LEU A 67 -10.21 -3.15 25.20
N LYS A 68 -11.17 -3.49 26.06
CA LYS A 68 -10.89 -4.14 27.35
C LYS A 68 -10.17 -5.48 27.15
N LYS A 69 -10.69 -6.34 26.26
CA LYS A 69 -10.06 -7.64 25.94
C LYS A 69 -8.65 -7.48 25.37
N VAL A 70 -8.46 -6.53 24.45
CA VAL A 70 -7.12 -6.27 23.87
C VAL A 70 -6.16 -5.74 24.92
N ALA A 71 -6.63 -4.89 25.84
CA ALA A 71 -5.82 -4.38 26.95
C ALA A 71 -5.39 -5.49 27.93
N GLU A 72 -6.27 -6.42 28.24
CA GLU A 72 -5.97 -7.60 29.07
C GLU A 72 -4.92 -8.50 28.40
N GLN A 73 -5.00 -8.68 27.07
CA GLN A 73 -4.03 -9.48 26.31
C GLN A 73 -2.69 -8.76 26.12
N LYS A 74 -2.69 -7.43 26.01
CA LYS A 74 -1.52 -6.61 25.69
C LYS A 74 -1.43 -5.41 26.63
N PRO A 75 -1.14 -5.62 27.93
CA PRO A 75 -1.17 -4.56 28.93
C PRO A 75 -0.06 -3.50 28.76
N GLN A 76 1.03 -3.86 28.06
CA GLN A 76 2.16 -2.95 27.81
C GLN A 76 2.01 -2.12 26.53
N ALA A 77 0.95 -2.33 25.74
CA ALA A 77 0.75 -1.55 24.51
C ALA A 77 0.32 -0.13 24.83
N THR A 78 0.91 0.86 24.15
CA THR A 78 0.55 2.28 24.30
C THR A 78 -0.69 2.66 23.49
N TYR A 79 -0.99 1.89 22.43
CA TYR A 79 -2.16 2.07 21.57
C TYR A 79 -2.77 0.71 21.19
N TYR A 80 -4.09 0.70 21.01
CA TYR A 80 -4.85 -0.43 20.51
C TYR A 80 -5.39 -0.10 19.12
N ASN A 81 -4.97 -0.88 18.12
CA ASN A 81 -5.41 -0.73 16.74
C ASN A 81 -6.68 -1.55 16.51
N VAL A 82 -7.70 -0.92 15.93
CA VAL A 82 -9.00 -1.53 15.64
C VAL A 82 -9.31 -1.38 14.16
N ASP A 83 -9.46 -2.51 13.46
CA ASP A 83 -9.86 -2.53 12.06
C ASP A 83 -11.33 -2.12 11.91
N MET A 84 -11.54 -0.98 11.25
CA MET A 84 -12.88 -0.40 11.08
C MET A 84 -13.49 -0.78 9.74
N ILE A 85 -12.77 -0.55 8.64
CA ILE A 85 -13.30 -0.76 7.28
C ILE A 85 -12.22 -1.40 6.42
N LYS A 86 -12.57 -2.45 5.67
CA LYS A 86 -11.79 -2.95 4.53
C LYS A 86 -12.46 -2.44 3.26
N TYR A 87 -11.66 -2.06 2.26
CA TYR A 87 -12.22 -1.53 1.02
C TYR A 87 -11.33 -1.85 -0.18
N GLN A 88 -11.96 -1.84 -1.36
CA GLN A 88 -11.33 -1.86 -2.67
C GLN A 88 -11.56 -0.52 -3.35
N VAL A 89 -10.51 0.04 -3.95
CA VAL A 89 -10.54 1.31 -4.67
C VAL A 89 -10.83 1.03 -6.13
N SER A 90 -11.69 1.85 -6.75
CA SER A 90 -11.91 1.80 -8.20
C SER A 90 -10.65 2.18 -8.96
N ALA A 91 -10.34 1.44 -10.02
CA ALA A 91 -9.11 1.61 -10.79
C ALA A 91 -9.37 1.61 -12.30
N GLU A 92 -8.86 2.63 -12.98
CA GLU A 92 -8.95 2.85 -14.43
C GLU A 92 -7.64 2.45 -15.12
N GLY A 93 -7.26 1.18 -14.96
CA GLY A 93 -6.05 0.62 -15.57
C GLY A 93 -4.78 1.40 -15.23
N ILE A 94 -3.97 1.71 -16.25
CA ILE A 94 -2.63 2.32 -16.09
C ILE A 94 -2.67 3.75 -15.53
N GLN A 95 -3.81 4.45 -15.59
CA GLN A 95 -3.92 5.78 -15.00
C GLN A 95 -4.02 5.74 -13.47
N SER A 96 -4.47 4.61 -12.92
CA SER A 96 -4.59 4.40 -11.47
C SER A 96 -3.36 3.74 -10.85
N THR A 97 -2.31 3.46 -11.65
CA THR A 97 -1.06 2.88 -11.16
C THR A 97 -0.04 3.97 -10.85
N PRO A 98 0.56 4.02 -9.65
CA PRO A 98 1.50 5.08 -9.26
C PRO A 98 2.88 4.96 -9.94
N LEU A 99 3.19 3.80 -10.55
CA LEU A 99 4.45 3.58 -11.27
C LEU A 99 4.21 2.75 -12.54
N ASN A 100 4.12 3.40 -13.69
CA ASN A 100 3.92 2.69 -14.95
C ASN A 100 5.21 1.98 -15.34
N LEU A 101 5.10 0.77 -15.87
CA LEU A 101 6.22 -0.09 -16.22
C LEU A 101 6.09 -0.56 -17.67
N ALA A 102 7.21 -0.67 -18.35
CA ALA A 102 7.34 -1.42 -19.59
C ALA A 102 8.63 -2.23 -19.53
N VAL A 103 8.55 -3.51 -19.89
CA VAL A 103 9.68 -4.44 -19.82
C VAL A 103 9.93 -4.99 -21.22
N SER A 104 11.19 -5.09 -21.61
CA SER A 104 11.56 -5.73 -22.87
C SER A 104 12.79 -6.61 -22.69
N TRP A 105 12.75 -7.74 -23.37
CA TRP A 105 13.80 -8.75 -23.36
C TRP A 105 14.29 -9.00 -24.77
N ARG A 106 15.61 -9.13 -24.93
CA ARG A 106 16.25 -9.64 -26.14
C ARG A 106 17.18 -10.77 -25.73
N CYS A 107 16.80 -12.00 -26.09
CA CYS A 107 17.55 -13.20 -25.75
C CYS A 107 18.21 -13.76 -27.00
N ASP A 108 19.53 -13.81 -27.01
CA ASP A 108 20.34 -14.50 -28.01
C ASP A 108 20.93 -15.79 -27.42
N SER A 109 21.70 -16.55 -28.21
CA SER A 109 22.31 -17.82 -27.77
C SER A 109 23.35 -17.67 -26.65
N THR A 110 23.94 -16.47 -26.51
CA THR A 110 25.05 -16.20 -25.58
C THR A 110 24.79 -15.04 -24.64
N ASN A 111 23.88 -14.13 -24.99
CA ASN A 111 23.61 -12.92 -24.21
C ASN A 111 22.11 -12.68 -24.07
N THR A 112 21.73 -12.04 -22.98
CA THR A 112 20.36 -11.57 -22.73
C THR A 112 20.40 -10.12 -22.29
N ASP A 113 19.72 -9.28 -23.06
CA ASP A 113 19.52 -7.87 -22.76
C ASP A 113 18.12 -7.66 -22.15
N LEU A 114 18.08 -7.02 -20.99
CA LEU A 114 16.88 -6.62 -20.26
C LEU A 114 16.80 -5.10 -20.25
N ARG A 115 15.64 -4.55 -20.62
CA ARG A 115 15.32 -3.14 -20.46
C ARG A 115 14.01 -2.98 -19.70
N ILE A 116 14.04 -2.19 -18.63
CA ILE A 116 12.86 -1.82 -17.83
C ILE A 116 12.71 -0.31 -17.91
N ASP A 117 11.68 0.17 -18.58
CA ASP A 117 11.28 1.57 -18.54
C ASP A 117 10.24 1.76 -17.43
N TYR A 118 10.39 2.83 -16.65
CA TYR A 118 9.44 3.18 -15.60
C TYR A 118 9.07 4.66 -15.67
N LYS A 119 7.82 4.97 -15.31
CA LYS A 119 7.31 6.35 -15.24
C LYS A 119 6.49 6.53 -13.96
N TYR A 120 6.94 7.43 -13.10
CA TYR A 120 6.16 7.89 -11.95
C TYR A 120 4.87 8.57 -12.44
N ASN A 121 3.73 8.14 -11.91
CA ASN A 121 2.42 8.70 -12.27
C ASN A 121 1.84 9.46 -11.07
N MET A 122 1.92 10.79 -11.15
CA MET A 122 1.43 11.67 -10.08
C MET A 122 -0.11 11.71 -10.01
N GLU A 123 -0.80 11.41 -11.11
CA GLU A 123 -2.27 11.50 -11.22
C GLU A 123 -2.97 10.31 -10.56
N ALA A 124 -2.25 9.21 -10.32
CA ALA A 124 -2.76 8.04 -9.60
C ALA A 124 -2.97 8.27 -8.09
N MET A 125 -2.52 9.42 -7.56
CA MET A 125 -2.53 9.75 -6.14
C MET A 125 -3.34 11.02 -5.89
N ALA A 126 -4.00 11.09 -4.74
CA ALA A 126 -4.77 12.28 -4.36
C ALA A 126 -3.90 13.53 -4.16
N ALA A 127 -2.70 13.31 -3.61
CA ALA A 127 -1.62 14.30 -3.56
C ALA A 127 -0.32 13.60 -3.99
N PRO A 128 0.48 14.17 -4.90
CA PRO A 128 1.75 13.58 -5.32
C PRO A 128 2.71 13.42 -4.15
N VAL A 129 3.18 12.20 -3.93
CA VAL A 129 4.16 11.86 -2.89
C VAL A 129 5.21 10.88 -3.43
N PRO A 130 6.44 10.87 -2.87
CA PRO A 130 7.49 9.96 -3.33
C PRO A 130 7.15 8.48 -3.13
N LEU A 131 7.73 7.64 -3.98
CA LEU A 131 7.81 6.19 -3.78
C LEU A 131 9.18 5.86 -3.14
N TYR A 132 9.13 5.26 -1.96
CA TYR A 132 10.29 4.83 -1.17
C TYR A 132 10.55 3.34 -1.32
N ASN A 133 11.80 2.94 -1.07
CA ASN A 133 12.22 1.53 -1.06
C ASN A 133 11.82 0.81 -2.35
N LEU A 134 12.00 1.48 -3.49
CA LEU A 134 11.62 0.94 -4.78
C LEU A 134 12.56 -0.20 -5.15
N GLN A 135 12.04 -1.40 -5.36
CA GLN A 135 12.85 -2.55 -5.74
C GLN A 135 12.36 -3.15 -7.05
N PHE A 136 13.29 -3.43 -7.95
CA PHE A 136 13.03 -4.16 -9.19
C PHE A 136 13.61 -5.57 -9.03
N LEU A 137 12.76 -6.58 -9.14
CA LEU A 137 13.12 -7.99 -8.99
C LEU A 137 12.79 -8.72 -10.27
N VAL A 138 13.80 -9.23 -10.94
CA VAL A 138 13.64 -10.01 -12.17
C VAL A 138 14.34 -11.36 -12.00
N PRO A 139 13.59 -12.46 -11.99
CA PRO A 139 14.19 -13.79 -12.07
C PRO A 139 14.90 -13.97 -13.41
N VAL A 140 16.15 -14.42 -13.41
CA VAL A 140 16.83 -14.82 -14.65
C VAL A 140 16.93 -16.33 -14.63
N ASP A 141 16.06 -16.99 -15.38
CA ASP A 141 16.04 -18.45 -15.49
C ASP A 141 17.20 -18.90 -16.39
N GLY A 142 18.23 -19.46 -15.75
CA GLY A 142 19.41 -20.02 -16.40
C GLY A 142 20.49 -20.33 -15.38
N VAL A 143 21.03 -21.55 -15.41
CA VAL A 143 22.16 -21.95 -14.56
C VAL A 143 23.36 -21.09 -14.98
N MET A 144 23.75 -20.15 -14.12
CA MET A 144 24.90 -19.23 -14.25
C MET A 144 24.76 -18.20 -15.39
N ALA A 145 23.92 -17.19 -15.18
CA ALA A 145 24.04 -15.92 -15.91
C ALA A 145 25.09 -15.02 -15.23
N ARG A 146 26.01 -14.40 -15.97
CA ARG A 146 26.96 -13.41 -15.43
C ARG A 146 26.57 -11.99 -15.87
N PRO A 147 26.45 -11.02 -14.95
CA PRO A 147 26.12 -9.65 -15.32
C PRO A 147 27.33 -9.02 -16.01
N GLN A 148 27.17 -8.58 -17.26
CA GLN A 148 28.23 -7.88 -18.00
C GLN A 148 28.15 -6.37 -17.83
N ALA A 149 26.93 -5.82 -17.86
CA ALA A 149 26.69 -4.40 -17.73
C ALA A 149 25.34 -4.14 -17.06
N MET A 150 25.30 -3.12 -16.21
CA MET A 150 24.09 -2.60 -15.61
C MET A 150 24.11 -1.07 -15.62
N ILE A 151 23.02 -0.47 -16.10
CA ILE A 151 22.89 0.98 -16.16
C ILE A 151 21.59 1.40 -15.48
N PRO A 152 21.65 2.36 -14.53
CA PRO A 152 22.86 2.96 -13.94
C PRO A 152 23.63 2.02 -12.98
N PRO A 153 24.96 2.23 -12.79
CA PRO A 153 25.83 1.29 -12.08
C PRO A 153 25.56 1.17 -10.57
N LYS A 154 24.96 2.19 -9.93
CA LYS A 154 24.64 2.19 -8.48
C LYS A 154 23.48 1.26 -8.10
N ILE A 155 22.83 0.63 -9.07
CA ILE A 155 21.73 -0.33 -8.91
C ILE A 155 22.29 -1.75 -8.78
N SER A 156 23.61 -1.92 -8.64
CA SER A 156 24.32 -3.19 -8.60
C SER A 156 24.09 -3.99 -7.30
N LYS A 157 22.90 -4.55 -7.12
CA LYS A 157 22.68 -5.81 -6.40
C LYS A 157 21.62 -6.64 -7.15
N VAL A 158 21.94 -7.04 -8.37
CA VAL A 158 21.24 -8.17 -9.02
C VAL A 158 21.80 -9.43 -8.37
N MET A 159 21.00 -10.03 -7.50
CA MET A 159 21.45 -11.09 -6.59
C MET A 159 21.31 -12.46 -7.25
N TYR A 160 22.45 -13.07 -7.58
CA TYR A 160 22.54 -14.43 -8.08
C TYR A 160 22.50 -15.43 -6.93
N LYS A 161 21.28 -15.76 -6.49
CA LYS A 161 20.85 -16.97 -5.76
C LYS A 161 19.58 -16.58 -4.99
N TYR A 162 18.55 -17.41 -5.12
CA TYR A 162 17.35 -17.46 -4.27
C TYR A 162 17.09 -16.17 -3.44
N SER A 163 16.22 -15.32 -3.99
CA SER A 163 15.55 -14.21 -3.27
C SER A 163 16.45 -13.19 -2.55
N ALA A 164 16.82 -12.11 -3.23
CA ALA A 164 16.73 -10.76 -2.66
C ALA A 164 16.93 -9.66 -3.72
N GLY A 165 16.06 -8.65 -3.66
CA GLY A 165 15.87 -7.62 -4.67
C GLY A 165 16.93 -6.52 -4.69
N THR A 166 16.95 -5.80 -5.81
CA THR A 166 17.74 -4.58 -5.98
C THR A 166 16.94 -3.39 -5.46
N SER A 167 17.53 -2.52 -4.62
CA SER A 167 16.83 -1.37 -4.00
C SER A 167 17.30 -0.02 -4.55
N LEU A 168 16.36 0.74 -5.11
CA LEU A 168 16.42 2.17 -5.39
C LEU A 168 15.73 2.92 -4.24
N HIS A 169 16.44 3.88 -3.63
CA HIS A 169 16.00 4.40 -2.33
C HIS A 169 14.79 5.33 -2.40
N VAL A 170 14.65 6.18 -3.42
CA VAL A 170 13.50 7.09 -3.57
C VAL A 170 13.29 7.47 -5.05
N ILE A 171 12.05 7.41 -5.54
CA ILE A 171 11.62 8.09 -6.77
C ILE A 171 10.59 9.16 -6.40
N THR A 172 10.98 10.43 -6.55
CA THR A 172 10.15 11.61 -6.27
C THR A 172 9.42 12.13 -7.50
N ALA A 173 10.02 11.98 -8.69
CA ALA A 173 9.43 12.33 -9.98
C ALA A 173 10.29 11.73 -11.11
N GLY A 174 9.66 11.33 -12.21
CA GLY A 174 10.38 11.16 -13.48
C GLY A 174 10.12 9.86 -14.21
N VAL A 175 10.74 9.82 -15.39
CA VAL A 175 10.84 8.68 -16.29
C VAL A 175 12.28 8.18 -16.21
N GLY A 176 12.47 6.87 -16.20
CA GLY A 176 13.80 6.29 -16.24
C GLY A 176 13.81 4.92 -16.89
N ALA A 177 15.02 4.43 -17.12
CA ALA A 177 15.27 3.13 -17.72
C ALA A 177 16.36 2.39 -16.93
N LEU A 178 16.16 1.09 -16.72
CA LEU A 178 17.15 0.17 -16.21
C LEU A 178 17.56 -0.76 -17.35
N LEU A 179 18.86 -0.87 -17.58
CA LEU A 179 19.42 -1.74 -18.61
C LEU A 179 20.30 -2.79 -17.94
N GLY A 180 20.12 -4.06 -18.28
CA GLY A 180 20.95 -5.16 -17.83
C GLY A 180 21.38 -6.01 -19.03
N ARG A 181 22.65 -6.37 -19.10
CA ARG A 181 23.17 -7.37 -20.04
C ARG A 181 23.75 -8.55 -19.27
N PHE A 182 23.34 -9.75 -19.66
CA PHE A 182 23.71 -10.99 -19.01
C PHE A 182 24.33 -11.95 -20.01
N GLN A 183 25.50 -12.49 -19.69
CA GLN A 183 26.09 -13.59 -20.45
C GLN A 183 25.54 -14.92 -19.94
N MET A 184 25.08 -15.77 -20.84
CA MET A 184 24.52 -17.07 -20.52
C MET A 184 25.59 -18.16 -20.65
N GLU A 185 25.78 -18.98 -19.62
CA GLU A 185 26.73 -20.10 -19.70
C GLU A 185 26.12 -21.37 -20.32
N ASN A 186 24.81 -21.60 -20.21
CA ASN A 186 24.14 -22.82 -20.70
C ASN A 186 22.77 -22.53 -21.35
N GLY A 187 22.78 -22.05 -22.60
CA GLY A 187 21.56 -21.90 -23.42
C GLY A 187 20.88 -20.53 -23.33
N SER A 188 19.76 -20.37 -24.04
CA SER A 188 19.00 -19.11 -24.10
C SER A 188 18.20 -18.85 -22.82
N CYS A 189 18.13 -17.59 -22.40
CA CYS A 189 17.30 -17.17 -21.27
C CYS A 189 15.82 -17.19 -21.64
N ARG A 190 14.96 -17.64 -20.71
CA ARG A 190 13.52 -17.44 -20.82
C ARG A 190 13.15 -16.10 -20.16
N PRO A 191 12.44 -15.19 -20.86
CA PRO A 191 11.89 -13.99 -20.24
C PRO A 191 11.03 -14.35 -19.03
N SER A 192 11.14 -13.56 -17.97
CA SER A 192 10.36 -13.73 -16.75
C SER A 192 9.61 -12.44 -16.40
N GLN A 193 8.65 -12.55 -15.49
CA GLN A 193 7.90 -11.40 -14.99
C GLN A 193 8.81 -10.53 -14.12
N LEU A 194 8.80 -9.23 -14.38
CA LEU A 194 9.35 -8.25 -13.45
C LEU A 194 8.40 -8.12 -12.26
N ALA A 195 8.91 -8.18 -11.04
CA ALA A 195 8.20 -7.78 -9.84
C ALA A 195 8.78 -6.49 -9.28
N VAL A 196 7.90 -5.59 -8.81
CA VAL A 196 8.30 -4.31 -8.22
C VAL A 196 7.75 -4.17 -6.81
N GLN A 197 8.56 -3.67 -5.89
CA GLN A 197 8.14 -3.33 -4.53
C GLN A 197 8.37 -1.85 -4.27
N PHE A 198 7.47 -1.18 -3.57
CA PHE A 198 7.66 0.18 -3.08
C PHE A 198 6.68 0.47 -1.94
N SER A 199 6.94 1.53 -1.20
CA SER A 199 6.08 2.07 -0.16
C SER A 199 5.96 3.57 -0.30
N SER A 200 4.85 4.16 0.13
CA SER A 200 4.64 5.61 0.15
C SER A 200 3.85 6.02 1.39
N GLU A 201 4.15 7.19 1.94
CA GLU A 201 3.48 7.77 3.09
C GLU A 201 3.06 9.21 2.77
N GLY A 202 1.96 9.68 3.39
CA GLY A 202 1.44 11.04 3.24
C GLY A 202 0.26 11.17 2.26
N SER A 203 -0.09 10.12 1.50
CA SER A 203 -1.17 10.16 0.50
C SER A 203 -1.93 8.83 0.42
N THR A 204 -3.02 8.82 -0.35
CA THR A 204 -3.82 7.63 -0.71
C THR A 204 -4.04 7.58 -2.22
N LEU A 205 -4.27 6.37 -2.74
CA LEU A 205 -4.70 6.17 -4.14
C LEU A 205 -6.21 6.43 -4.32
N SER A 206 -7.00 6.27 -3.26
CA SER A 206 -8.44 6.49 -3.30
C SER A 206 -8.85 7.95 -3.23
N GLY A 207 -8.01 8.80 -2.62
CA GLY A 207 -8.40 10.15 -2.23
C GLY A 207 -9.31 10.23 -1.02
N CYS A 208 -9.70 9.09 -0.43
CA CYS A 208 -10.55 9.11 0.75
C CYS A 208 -9.87 9.83 1.92
N ASP A 209 -10.68 10.57 2.67
CA ASP A 209 -10.29 11.15 3.94
C ASP A 209 -11.31 10.85 5.02
N ILE A 210 -10.89 10.96 6.29
CA ILE A 210 -11.72 10.75 7.46
C ILE A 210 -11.92 12.07 8.20
N GLN A 211 -13.16 12.33 8.62
CA GLN A 211 -13.47 13.39 9.58
C GLN A 211 -14.29 12.84 10.74
N LEU A 212 -14.06 13.33 11.95
CA LEU A 212 -14.92 13.02 13.09
C LEU A 212 -16.13 13.95 13.10
N VAL A 213 -17.27 13.39 13.53
CA VAL A 213 -18.52 14.12 13.69
C VAL A 213 -18.83 14.24 15.17
N GLY A 214 -19.21 15.45 15.61
CA GLY A 214 -19.47 15.77 17.00
C GLY A 214 -18.23 16.22 17.79
N ILE A 215 -18.40 16.44 19.10
CA ILE A 215 -17.40 17.10 19.96
C ILE A 215 -16.73 16.16 20.98
N GLY A 216 -17.14 14.89 21.06
CA GLY A 216 -16.65 13.95 22.08
C GLY A 216 -15.25 13.39 21.79
N TYR A 217 -14.78 13.48 20.55
CA TYR A 217 -13.53 12.88 20.09
C TYR A 217 -12.77 13.84 19.18
N ARG A 218 -11.44 13.68 19.14
CA ARG A 218 -10.57 14.38 18.19
C ARG A 218 -9.57 13.42 17.57
N LEU A 219 -9.22 13.64 16.31
CA LEU A 219 -8.12 12.92 15.67
C LEU A 219 -6.81 13.56 16.10
N SER A 220 -5.94 12.77 16.73
CA SER A 220 -4.58 13.22 17.05
C SER A 220 -3.67 13.21 15.81
N LEU A 221 -3.87 12.22 14.92
CA LEU A 221 -3.07 12.02 13.72
C LEU A 221 -3.87 11.21 12.70
N VAL A 222 -3.80 11.59 11.43
CA VAL A 222 -4.29 10.78 10.31
C VAL A 222 -3.09 10.32 9.49
N LYS A 223 -2.74 9.04 9.57
CA LYS A 223 -1.64 8.45 8.80
C LYS A 223 -2.17 7.85 7.50
N LYS A 224 -1.76 8.41 6.36
CA LYS A 224 -2.07 7.93 5.02
C LYS A 224 -0.84 7.24 4.41
N ARG A 225 -1.00 6.05 3.85
CA ARG A 225 0.09 5.29 3.22
C ARG A 225 -0.44 4.28 2.22
N PHE A 226 0.38 3.90 1.26
CA PHE A 226 0.13 2.78 0.35
C PHE A 226 1.45 2.06 0.05
N ALA A 227 1.38 0.83 -0.43
CA ALA A 227 2.54 0.04 -0.83
C ALA A 227 2.18 -0.88 -2.00
N ALA A 228 3.19 -1.28 -2.76
CA ALA A 228 3.04 -2.29 -3.80
C ALA A 228 2.64 -3.63 -3.16
N GLY A 229 1.55 -4.21 -3.66
CA GLY A 229 1.20 -5.61 -3.42
C GLY A 229 1.88 -6.49 -4.47
N LYS A 230 1.08 -7.29 -5.20
CA LYS A 230 1.55 -7.99 -6.40
C LYS A 230 1.64 -6.99 -7.56
N TYR A 231 2.81 -6.38 -7.73
CA TYR A 231 3.07 -5.39 -8.78
C TYR A 231 4.01 -5.97 -9.82
N LEU A 232 3.45 -6.38 -10.97
CA LEU A 232 4.16 -7.14 -11.98
C LEU A 232 4.12 -6.46 -13.35
N ALA A 233 5.13 -6.72 -14.17
CA ALA A 233 5.15 -6.35 -15.58
C ALA A 233 5.76 -7.47 -16.42
N ASP A 234 5.09 -7.72 -17.54
CA ASP A 234 5.51 -8.71 -18.55
C ASP A 234 5.84 -7.99 -19.87
N ASN A 235 6.43 -8.74 -20.79
CA ASN A 235 6.72 -8.31 -22.16
C ASN A 235 5.48 -8.41 -23.05
#